data_AF-A0AA88SSD0-F1
#
_entry.id   AF-A0AA88SSD0-F1
#
_cell.length_a   1.000
_cell.length_b   1.000
_cell.length_c   1.000
_cell.angle_alpha   90.00
_cell.angle_beta   90.00
_cell.angle_gamma   90.00
#
_symmetry.space_group_name_H-M   'P 1'
#
loop_
_entity.id
_entity.type
_entity.pdbx_description
1 polymer ?
#
loop_
_entity_poly.entity_id
_entity_poly.type
_entity_poly.pdbx_seq_one_letter_code
_entity_poly.pdbx_strand_id
1 'polypeptide(L)'
;MLRGTLSLVSVFLCFVRLLALTRHPVDRRCTHDLIPRVQTLIARARTLKGLDSRLYTPNITDHEQKCPSSALKCFAAEVQVLTAEWEEFGVRQDLHVDKLLRSLAKKFKQAESNCLQCELLQEENAEKFLNCLLSTLQQMNSLYCIQPTSKSTL
;
A
#
# COMPACT_ATOMS: atom_id res chain seq x y z
N MET A 1 42.04 39.87 19.29
CA MET A 1 41.25 39.33 18.15
C MET A 1 40.30 38.26 18.68
N LEU A 2 39.09 38.64 19.09
CA LEU A 2 38.09 37.72 19.62
C LEU A 2 36.73 38.26 19.22
N ARG A 3 36.12 37.67 18.19
CA ARG A 3 34.67 37.64 17.91
C ARG A 3 34.46 37.20 16.46
N GLY A 4 33.90 36.02 16.27
CA GLY A 4 33.49 35.56 14.94
C GLY A 4 32.99 34.12 14.88
N THR A 5 33.33 33.27 15.86
CA THR A 5 33.04 31.83 15.77
C THR A 5 31.84 31.34 16.59
N LEU A 6 31.40 32.08 17.63
CA LEU A 6 30.30 31.62 18.50
C LEU A 6 28.90 31.66 17.85
N SER A 7 28.67 32.59 16.91
CA SER A 7 27.34 32.80 16.32
C SER A 7 26.94 31.68 15.34
N LEU A 8 27.89 31.18 14.54
CA LEU A 8 27.65 30.09 13.59
C LEU A 8 27.29 28.77 14.30
N VAL A 9 27.99 28.41 15.38
CA VAL A 9 27.76 27.16 16.12
C VAL A 9 26.35 27.12 16.74
N SER A 10 25.85 28.26 17.23
CA SER A 10 24.49 28.35 17.80
C SER A 10 23.40 28.15 16.75
N VAL A 11 23.58 28.70 15.55
CA VAL A 11 22.62 28.54 14.44
C VAL A 11 22.61 27.08 13.95
N PHE A 12 23.78 26.47 13.75
CA PHE A 12 23.88 25.05 13.36
C PHE A 12 23.24 24.11 14.38
N LEU A 13 23.41 24.35 15.69
CA LEU A 13 22.79 23.52 16.73
C LEU A 13 21.25 23.65 16.78
N CYS A 14 20.69 24.82 16.46
CA CYS A 14 19.24 24.99 16.33
C CYS A 14 18.66 24.22 15.13
N PHE A 15 19.32 24.25 13.97
CA PHE A 15 18.89 23.48 12.80
C PHE A 15 18.97 21.96 13.03
N VAL A 16 20.02 21.48 13.71
CA VAL A 16 20.18 20.06 14.03
C VAL A 16 19.13 19.58 15.05
N ARG A 17 18.76 20.42 16.03
CA ARG A 17 17.66 20.10 16.97
C ARG A 17 16.29 20.06 16.28
N LEU A 18 16.02 20.97 15.34
CA LEU A 18 14.77 20.97 14.57
C LEU A 18 14.63 19.73 13.68
N LEU A 19 15.74 19.23 13.12
CA LEU A 19 15.76 17.99 12.31
C LEU A 19 15.66 16.71 13.16
N ALA A 20 16.13 16.74 14.42
CA ALA A 20 16.04 15.62 15.35
C ALA A 20 14.64 15.45 15.98
N LEU A 21 13.86 16.53 16.07
CA LEU A 21 12.54 16.54 16.73
C LEU A 21 11.37 16.04 15.85
N THR A 22 11.57 15.76 14.56
CA THR A 22 10.43 15.58 13.62
C THR A 22 10.40 14.27 12.83
N ARG A 23 11.31 13.31 13.08
CA ARG A 23 11.27 12.00 12.39
C ARG A 23 10.85 10.88 13.31
N HIS A 24 9.55 10.82 13.61
CA HIS A 24 8.96 9.57 14.07
C HIS A 24 9.05 8.53 12.93
N PRO A 25 9.41 7.26 13.22
CA PRO A 25 9.46 6.24 12.19
C PRO A 25 8.04 5.98 11.69
N VAL A 26 7.72 6.44 10.48
CA VAL A 26 6.49 6.08 9.78
C VAL A 26 6.49 4.55 9.65
N ASP A 27 5.41 3.89 10.10
CA ASP A 27 5.28 2.45 9.92
C ASP A 27 5.35 2.17 8.42
N ARG A 28 6.31 1.33 8.03
CA ARG A 28 6.55 1.02 6.61
C ARG A 28 5.34 0.34 5.97
N ARG A 29 4.40 -0.21 6.74
CA ARG A 29 3.14 -0.78 6.24
C ARG A 29 2.09 0.26 5.88
N CYS A 30 2.30 1.52 6.24
CA CYS A 30 1.50 2.63 5.74
C CYS A 30 1.71 2.79 4.23
N THR A 31 0.61 2.85 3.47
CA THR A 31 0.58 2.86 1.99
C THR A 31 -0.41 3.88 1.45
N HIS A 32 -0.28 5.13 1.88
CA HIS A 32 -1.13 6.22 1.42
C HIS A 32 -1.00 6.47 -0.10
N ASP A 33 0.18 6.19 -0.65
CA ASP A 33 0.54 6.36 -2.06
C ASP A 33 -0.06 5.29 -3.00
N LEU A 34 -0.46 4.13 -2.48
CA LEU A 34 -1.12 3.08 -3.28
C LEU A 34 -2.60 3.42 -3.54
N ILE A 35 -3.29 4.07 -2.61
CA ILE A 35 -4.71 4.43 -2.72
C ILE A 35 -5.06 5.15 -4.05
N PRO A 36 -4.42 6.27 -4.42
CA PRO A 36 -4.76 6.97 -5.66
C PRO A 36 -4.46 6.15 -6.92
N ARG A 37 -3.47 5.25 -6.86
CA ARG A 37 -3.14 4.34 -7.97
C ARG A 37 -4.23 3.31 -8.17
N VAL A 38 -4.72 2.69 -7.09
CA VAL A 38 -5.84 1.73 -7.16
C VAL A 38 -7.13 2.43 -7.62
N GLN A 39 -7.40 3.65 -7.16
CA GLN A 39 -8.54 4.43 -7.65
C GLN A 39 -8.47 4.70 -9.17
N THR A 40 -7.26 4.93 -9.70
CA THR A 40 -7.04 5.09 -11.14
C THR A 40 -7.32 3.78 -11.90
N LEU A 41 -6.90 2.63 -11.37
CA LEU A 41 -7.27 1.32 -11.93
C LEU A 41 -8.78 1.10 -11.92
N ILE A 42 -9.49 1.46 -10.84
CA ILE A 42 -10.96 1.33 -10.75
C ILE A 42 -11.64 2.17 -11.83
N ALA A 43 -11.21 3.43 -12.00
CA ALA A 43 -11.73 4.30 -13.04
C ALA A 43 -11.50 3.68 -14.43
N ARG A 44 -10.35 3.05 -14.66
CA ARG A 44 -10.04 2.37 -15.92
C ARG A 44 -10.89 1.12 -16.15
N ALA A 45 -11.04 0.26 -15.15
CA ALA A 45 -11.87 -0.93 -15.23
C ALA A 45 -13.31 -0.60 -15.65
N ARG A 46 -13.86 0.51 -15.14
CA ARG A 46 -15.20 1.00 -15.54
C ARG A 46 -15.31 1.42 -17.00
N THR A 47 -14.23 1.90 -17.60
CA THR A 47 -14.19 2.23 -19.04
C THR A 47 -14.04 1.00 -19.92
N LEU A 48 -13.56 -0.11 -19.35
CA LEU A 48 -13.27 -1.37 -20.04
C LEU A 48 -14.26 -2.48 -19.70
N LYS A 49 -15.51 -2.13 -19.40
CA LYS A 49 -16.57 -3.08 -18.99
C LYS A 49 -16.84 -4.25 -19.97
N GLY A 50 -16.31 -4.19 -21.20
CA GLY A 50 -16.38 -5.30 -22.16
C GLY A 50 -15.33 -6.39 -21.96
N LEU A 51 -14.41 -6.21 -20.99
CA LEU A 51 -13.44 -7.22 -20.58
C LEU A 51 -13.99 -8.00 -19.40
N ASP A 52 -14.36 -9.26 -19.65
CA ASP A 52 -14.88 -10.20 -18.64
C ASP A 52 -13.75 -10.82 -17.81
N SER A 53 -12.84 -9.99 -17.29
CA SER A 53 -11.77 -10.42 -16.40
C SER A 53 -12.35 -11.10 -15.16
N ARG A 54 -11.82 -12.27 -14.81
CA ARG A 54 -12.16 -13.02 -13.61
C ARG A 54 -10.92 -13.17 -12.74
N LEU A 55 -10.94 -12.52 -11.58
CA LEU A 55 -9.76 -12.35 -10.74
C LEU A 55 -10.01 -12.93 -9.36
N TYR A 56 -9.06 -13.73 -8.89
CA TYR A 56 -9.10 -14.30 -7.54
C TYR A 56 -9.08 -13.17 -6.50
N THR A 57 -10.15 -13.04 -5.72
CA THR A 57 -10.36 -11.86 -4.86
C THR A 57 -10.25 -12.25 -3.39
N PRO A 58 -9.14 -11.90 -2.70
CA PRO A 58 -9.04 -12.04 -1.25
C PRO A 58 -10.13 -11.24 -0.55
N ASN A 59 -10.78 -11.80 0.47
CA ASN A 59 -11.73 -11.06 1.29
C ASN A 59 -10.99 -10.28 2.40
N ILE A 60 -11.61 -9.23 2.92
CA ILE A 60 -11.11 -8.46 4.06
C ILE A 60 -10.88 -9.36 5.28
N THR A 61 -11.70 -10.38 5.48
CA THR A 61 -11.55 -11.37 6.55
C THR A 61 -10.29 -12.23 6.40
N ASP A 62 -9.91 -12.58 5.18
CA ASP A 62 -8.68 -13.35 4.90
C ASP A 62 -7.42 -12.54 5.27
N HIS A 63 -7.49 -11.23 5.01
CA HIS A 63 -6.46 -10.26 5.40
C HIS A 63 -6.44 -9.99 6.91
N GLU A 64 -7.59 -9.75 7.53
CA GLU A 64 -7.71 -9.32 8.93
C GLU A 64 -7.24 -10.39 9.93
N GLN A 65 -7.54 -11.66 9.70
CA GLN A 65 -7.43 -12.65 10.77
C GLN A 65 -6.21 -13.55 10.66
N LYS A 66 -5.70 -13.85 9.46
CA LYS A 66 -4.69 -14.90 9.33
C LYS A 66 -3.65 -14.73 8.26
N CYS A 67 -3.83 -13.96 7.18
CA CYS A 67 -2.95 -14.07 6.01
C CYS A 67 -2.65 -12.76 5.24
N PRO A 68 -2.32 -11.63 5.88
CA PRO A 68 -2.06 -10.37 5.17
C PRO A 68 -0.96 -10.44 4.11
N SER A 69 0.12 -11.21 4.33
CA SER A 69 1.18 -11.34 3.31
C SER A 69 0.68 -12.10 2.08
N SER A 70 -0.01 -13.22 2.28
CA SER A 70 -0.58 -14.04 1.20
C SER A 70 -1.64 -13.26 0.42
N ALA A 71 -2.57 -12.58 1.10
CA ALA A 71 -3.60 -11.79 0.46
C ALA A 71 -3.01 -10.69 -0.44
N LEU A 72 -1.99 -9.96 0.03
CA LEU A 72 -1.31 -8.94 -0.76
C LEU A 72 -0.53 -9.52 -1.96
N LYS A 73 0.01 -10.73 -1.83
CA LYS A 73 0.62 -11.45 -2.96
C LYS A 73 -0.41 -11.85 -4.00
N CYS A 74 -1.58 -12.33 -3.57
CA CYS A 74 -2.68 -12.66 -4.48
C CYS A 74 -3.17 -11.40 -5.21
N PHE A 75 -3.45 -10.31 -4.49
CA PHE A 75 -3.78 -9.03 -5.13
C PHE A 75 -2.71 -8.59 -6.13
N ALA A 76 -1.42 -8.76 -5.82
CA ALA A 76 -0.36 -8.40 -6.75
C ALA A 76 -0.33 -9.26 -8.01
N ALA A 77 -0.55 -10.57 -7.89
CA ALA A 77 -0.60 -11.49 -9.01
C ALA A 77 -1.80 -11.18 -9.92
N GLU A 78 -2.97 -10.96 -9.33
CA GLU A 78 -4.21 -10.68 -10.06
C GLU A 78 -4.22 -9.28 -10.69
N VAL A 79 -3.60 -8.27 -10.04
CA VAL A 79 -3.37 -6.97 -10.69
C VAL A 79 -2.48 -7.14 -11.91
N GLN A 80 -1.45 -8.00 -11.84
CA GLN A 80 -0.57 -8.26 -12.98
C GLN A 80 -1.34 -8.92 -14.13
N VAL A 81 -2.19 -9.92 -13.85
CA VAL A 81 -3.10 -10.54 -14.82
C VAL A 81 -3.99 -9.49 -15.46
N LEU A 82 -4.70 -8.70 -14.64
CA LEU A 82 -5.60 -7.65 -15.12
C LEU A 82 -4.89 -6.64 -16.04
N THR A 83 -3.69 -6.19 -15.67
CA THR A 83 -2.93 -5.25 -16.50
C THR A 83 -2.43 -5.88 -17.79
N ALA A 84 -2.06 -7.16 -17.78
CA ALA A 84 -1.64 -7.88 -18.97
C ALA A 84 -2.82 -8.05 -19.94
N GLU A 85 -3.98 -8.44 -19.42
CA GLU A 85 -5.22 -8.50 -20.22
C GLU A 85 -5.49 -7.12 -20.84
N TRP A 86 -5.46 -6.03 -20.08
CA TRP A 86 -5.67 -4.70 -20.63
C TRP A 86 -4.66 -4.31 -21.70
N GLU A 87 -3.39 -4.71 -21.56
CA GLU A 87 -2.35 -4.46 -22.55
C GLU A 87 -2.64 -5.15 -23.88
N GLU A 88 -3.21 -6.37 -23.86
CA GLU A 88 -3.66 -7.06 -25.09
C GLU A 88 -4.74 -6.29 -25.84
N PHE A 89 -5.54 -5.48 -25.13
CA PHE A 89 -6.53 -4.56 -25.72
C PHE A 89 -5.99 -3.15 -25.97
N GLY A 90 -4.66 -2.98 -25.96
CA GLY A 90 -3.99 -1.71 -26.26
C GLY A 90 -4.02 -0.70 -25.10
N VAL A 91 -4.35 -1.13 -23.88
CA VAL A 91 -4.40 -0.29 -22.69
C VAL A 91 -3.21 -0.60 -21.78
N ARG A 92 -2.16 0.22 -21.89
CA ARG A 92 -1.00 0.13 -21.02
C ARG A 92 -1.23 0.86 -19.69
N GLN A 93 -0.80 0.25 -18.58
CA GLN A 93 -0.85 0.84 -17.23
C GLN A 93 0.54 0.87 -16.59
N ASP A 94 1.07 2.06 -16.32
CA ASP A 94 2.39 2.24 -15.71
C ASP A 94 2.29 2.63 -14.22
N LEU A 95 1.32 2.04 -13.51
CA LEU A 95 1.07 2.35 -12.10
C LEU A 95 1.89 1.48 -11.15
N HIS A 96 2.47 0.38 -11.63
CA HIS A 96 3.30 -0.57 -10.87
C HIS A 96 2.66 -1.04 -9.55
N VAL A 97 1.33 -1.14 -9.51
CA VAL A 97 0.58 -1.49 -8.30
C VAL A 97 0.96 -2.89 -7.83
N ASP A 98 1.14 -3.84 -8.74
CA ASP A 98 1.62 -5.19 -8.48
C ASP A 98 2.96 -5.20 -7.71
N LYS A 99 3.96 -4.43 -8.18
CA LYS A 99 5.29 -4.36 -7.55
C LYS A 99 5.22 -3.76 -6.15
N LEU A 100 4.41 -2.71 -6.00
CA LEU A 100 4.19 -2.06 -4.71
C LEU A 100 3.53 -3.00 -3.71
N LEU A 101 2.51 -3.76 -4.13
CA LEU A 101 1.85 -4.78 -3.32
C LEU A 101 2.80 -5.91 -2.91
N ARG A 102 3.63 -6.42 -3.84
CA ARG A 102 4.69 -7.41 -3.51
C ARG A 102 5.67 -6.86 -2.49
N SER A 103 6.05 -5.58 -2.61
CA SER A 103 6.93 -4.94 -1.63
C SER A 103 6.25 -4.76 -0.27
N LEU A 104 4.94 -4.51 -0.24
CA LEU A 104 4.16 -4.38 0.99
C LEU A 104 3.99 -5.73 1.69
N ALA A 105 3.71 -6.80 0.94
CA ALA A 105 3.58 -8.15 1.46
C ALA A 105 4.81 -8.61 2.24
N LYS A 106 6.02 -8.28 1.77
CA LYS A 106 7.31 -8.58 2.43
C LYS A 106 7.46 -7.94 3.81
N LYS A 107 6.66 -6.91 4.13
CA LYS A 107 6.70 -6.23 5.44
C LYS A 107 5.96 -7.01 6.52
N PHE A 108 5.14 -7.99 6.13
CA PHE A 108 4.45 -8.89 7.04
C PHE A 108 5.33 -10.13 7.28
N LYS A 109 5.85 -10.25 8.51
CA LYS A 109 6.64 -11.41 8.95
C LYS A 109 5.72 -12.54 9.41
N GLN A 110 5.10 -13.22 8.45
CA GLN A 110 4.12 -14.27 8.72
C GLN A 110 4.49 -15.57 8.00
N ALA A 111 4.30 -16.70 8.70
CA ALA A 111 4.36 -18.01 8.07
C ALA A 111 3.08 -18.26 7.25
N GLU A 112 3.24 -18.65 5.99
CA GLU A 112 2.13 -18.79 5.02
C GLU A 112 1.56 -20.21 4.95
N SER A 113 2.03 -21.15 5.77
CA SER A 113 1.67 -22.57 5.68
C SER A 113 0.17 -22.86 5.87
N ASN A 114 -0.55 -21.96 6.54
CA ASN A 114 -2.00 -22.08 6.78
C ASN A 114 -2.82 -21.08 5.95
N CYS A 115 -2.18 -20.41 4.99
CA CYS A 115 -2.84 -19.46 4.12
C CYS A 115 -3.42 -20.14 2.89
N LEU A 116 -4.63 -19.71 2.52
CA LEU A 116 -5.26 -20.17 1.30
C LEU A 116 -4.41 -19.76 0.09
N GLN A 117 -4.28 -20.67 -0.87
CA GLN A 117 -3.71 -20.34 -2.18
C GLN A 117 -4.66 -19.42 -2.94
N CYS A 118 -4.13 -18.58 -3.83
CA CYS A 118 -4.92 -17.56 -4.51
C CYS A 118 -6.03 -18.18 -5.35
N GLU A 119 -5.73 -19.27 -6.03
CA GLU A 119 -6.62 -20.00 -6.95
C GLU A 119 -7.79 -20.71 -6.25
N LEU A 120 -7.78 -20.75 -4.91
CA LEU A 120 -8.87 -21.26 -4.10
C LEU A 120 -9.83 -20.15 -3.63
N LEU A 121 -9.49 -18.88 -3.90
CA LEU A 121 -10.35 -17.74 -3.60
C LEU A 121 -11.48 -17.63 -4.63
N GLN A 122 -12.50 -16.85 -4.28
CA GLN A 122 -13.59 -16.57 -5.20
C GLN A 122 -13.12 -15.64 -6.33
N GLU A 123 -13.44 -15.99 -7.58
CA GLU A 123 -13.24 -15.12 -8.73
C GLU A 123 -14.31 -14.01 -8.76
N GLU A 124 -13.89 -12.79 -9.00
CA GLU A 124 -14.77 -11.63 -9.17
C GLU A 124 -14.38 -10.82 -10.40
N ASN A 125 -15.29 -9.97 -10.86
CA ASN A 125 -14.98 -9.03 -11.94
C ASN A 125 -13.95 -7.97 -11.50
N ALA A 126 -13.28 -7.34 -12.48
CA ALA A 126 -12.24 -6.35 -12.26
C ALA A 126 -12.66 -5.19 -11.32
N GLU A 127 -13.88 -4.66 -11.45
CA GLU A 127 -14.34 -3.57 -10.58
C GLU A 127 -14.47 -4.03 -9.13
N LYS A 128 -15.08 -5.19 -8.88
CA LYS A 128 -15.25 -5.72 -7.52
C LYS A 128 -13.92 -6.12 -6.89
N PHE A 129 -13.04 -6.78 -7.66
CA PHE A 129 -11.67 -7.09 -7.24
C PHE A 129 -10.90 -5.83 -6.79
N LEU A 130 -10.88 -4.78 -7.62
CA LEU A 130 -10.16 -3.54 -7.31
C LEU A 130 -10.76 -2.76 -6.14
N ASN A 131 -12.09 -2.78 -5.98
CA ASN A 131 -12.74 -2.19 -4.80
C ASN A 131 -12.41 -2.95 -3.52
N CYS A 132 -12.27 -4.28 -3.59
CA CYS A 132 -11.83 -5.09 -2.46
C CYS A 132 -10.39 -4.73 -2.08
N LEU A 133 -9.48 -4.67 -3.05
CA LEU A 133 -8.11 -4.20 -2.86
C LEU A 133 -8.07 -2.80 -2.21
N LEU A 134 -8.85 -1.85 -2.72
CA LEU A 134 -8.93 -0.50 -2.17
C LEU A 134 -9.36 -0.52 -0.69
N SER A 135 -10.40 -1.29 -0.37
CA SER A 135 -10.93 -1.41 0.99
C SER A 135 -9.87 -2.01 1.94
N THR A 136 -9.17 -3.06 1.51
CA THR A 136 -8.06 -3.65 2.27
C THR A 136 -6.96 -2.63 2.53
N LEU A 137 -6.53 -1.87 1.52
CA LEU A 137 -5.49 -0.84 1.67
C LEU A 137 -5.92 0.31 2.59
N GLN A 138 -7.18 0.74 2.51
CA GLN A 138 -7.72 1.77 3.40
C GLN A 138 -7.73 1.30 4.85
N GLN A 139 -8.11 0.06 5.09
CA GLN A 139 -8.05 -0.53 6.42
C GLN A 139 -6.61 -0.67 6.93
N MET A 140 -5.69 -1.14 6.09
CA MET A 140 -4.28 -1.17 6.45
C MET A 140 -3.76 0.22 6.84
N ASN A 141 -4.15 1.25 6.10
CA ASN A 141 -3.77 2.62 6.41
C ASN A 141 -4.39 3.08 7.75
N SER A 142 -5.64 2.71 8.08
CA SER A 142 -6.22 3.07 9.38
C SER A 142 -5.50 2.39 10.55
N LEU A 143 -4.92 1.20 10.34
CA LEU A 143 -4.17 0.46 11.36
C LEU A 143 -2.71 0.94 11.49
N TYR A 144 -2.05 1.31 10.39
CA TYR A 144 -0.60 1.52 10.36
C TYR A 144 -0.16 2.96 10.06
N CYS A 145 -1.03 3.81 9.51
CA CYS A 145 -0.68 5.21 9.19
C CYS A 145 -0.94 6.19 10.34
N ILE A 146 -1.35 5.72 11.52
CA ILE A 146 -1.59 6.58 12.68
C ILE A 146 -0.27 7.28 13.08
N GLN A 147 -0.26 8.62 13.03
CA GLN A 147 0.76 9.40 13.74
C GLN A 147 0.49 9.31 15.24
N PRO A 148 1.52 9.22 16.11
CA PRO A 148 1.29 9.25 17.54
C PRO A 148 0.52 10.53 17.85
N THR A 149 -0.71 10.37 18.34
CA THR A 149 -1.46 11.45 18.97
C THR A 149 -0.51 12.09 19.97
N SER A 150 -0.37 13.42 19.89
CA SER A 150 0.28 14.20 20.92
C SER A 150 -0.21 13.69 22.26
N LYS A 151 0.67 13.10 23.07
CA LYS A 151 0.40 12.93 24.48
C LYS A 151 0.22 14.34 25.03
N SER A 152 -1.02 14.84 25.08
CA SER A 152 -1.38 15.90 26.02
C SER A 152 -1.10 15.31 27.39
N THR A 153 0.06 15.67 27.90
CA THR A 153 0.50 15.36 29.25
C THR A 153 0.18 16.60 30.06
N LEU A 154 -0.69 16.40 31.07
CA LEU A 154 -1.25 17.34 32.06
C LEU A 154 -2.22 18.40 31.55
#